data_AF-A0A2S9XH65-F1
#
_entry.id   AF-A0A2S9XH65-F1
#
_cell.length_a   1.000
_cell.length_b   1.000
_cell.length_c   1.000
_cell.angle_alpha   90.00
_cell.angle_beta   90.00
_cell.angle_gamma   90.00
#
_symmetry.space_group_name_H-M   'P 1'
#
loop_
_entity.id
_entity.type
_entity.pdbx_description
1 polymer ?
#
loop_
_entity_poly.entity_id
_entity_poly.type
_entity_poly.pdbx_seq_one_letter_code
_entity_poly.pdbx_strand_id
1 'polypeptide(L)'
;MSNDGCDAMCVAECGGEVIVDDWNGWTYWKVPVMGAMTDTNIETACSDCGLDIPCAGPDNCSYNDEVCVQTNNEDSCGNPMQDMASLLCNDDAPSQCQDLWGIYQYMGHNWINDSGCGAEQNSWCSVGNNQVDRFTLCVTQ
;
A
#
# COMPACT_ATOMS: atom_id res chain seq x y z
N MET A 1 -6.71 -10.61 28.61
CA MET A 1 -5.34 -10.69 28.08
C MET A 1 -5.34 -11.76 27.02
N SER A 2 -5.89 -11.43 25.85
CA SER A 2 -5.76 -12.23 24.64
C SER A 2 -4.37 -11.90 24.09
N ASN A 3 -3.47 -12.87 24.25
CA ASN A 3 -2.07 -12.78 23.87
C ASN A 3 -2.00 -13.35 22.45
N ASP A 4 -2.32 -12.50 21.47
CA ASP A 4 -2.55 -12.94 20.10
C ASP A 4 -1.24 -13.03 19.29
N GLY A 5 -0.08 -12.84 19.93
CA GLY A 5 1.21 -13.18 19.35
C GLY A 5 1.66 -12.30 18.17
N CYS A 6 1.00 -11.16 17.91
CA CYS A 6 1.38 -10.20 16.87
C CYS A 6 2.63 -9.35 17.19
N ASP A 7 3.56 -9.86 18.00
CA ASP A 7 4.82 -9.19 18.29
C ASP A 7 5.86 -9.61 17.25
N ALA A 8 6.09 -8.80 16.20
CA ALA A 8 7.15 -8.89 15.18
C ALA A 8 7.26 -10.21 14.36
N MET A 9 6.68 -11.32 14.82
CA MET A 9 6.73 -12.64 14.19
C MET A 9 5.68 -12.81 13.09
N CYS A 10 4.52 -12.13 13.19
CA CYS A 10 3.48 -12.19 12.15
C CYS A 10 3.95 -11.60 10.82
N VAL A 11 4.71 -10.50 10.85
CA VAL A 11 5.20 -9.85 9.62
C VAL A 11 6.23 -10.72 8.89
N ALA A 12 7.06 -11.47 9.62
CA ALA A 12 8.02 -12.40 9.02
C ALA A 12 7.34 -13.61 8.35
N GLU A 13 6.20 -14.09 8.89
CA GLU A 13 5.45 -15.21 8.31
C GLU A 13 4.63 -14.80 7.08
N CYS A 14 4.25 -13.52 6.96
CA CYS A 14 3.51 -13.02 5.82
C CYS A 14 4.39 -12.57 4.62
N GLY A 15 5.72 -12.68 4.74
CA GLY A 15 6.65 -12.38 3.65
C GLY A 15 6.78 -10.89 3.31
N GLY A 16 6.38 -10.00 4.23
CA GLY A 16 6.53 -8.55 4.07
C GLY A 16 7.99 -8.09 4.21
N GLU A 17 8.34 -7.04 3.47
CA GLU A 17 9.66 -6.39 3.54
C GLU A 17 9.49 -4.89 3.77
N VAL A 18 10.30 -4.30 4.66
CA VAL A 18 10.32 -2.85 4.86
C VAL A 18 10.79 -2.17 3.56
N ILE A 19 9.97 -1.28 3.02
CA ILE A 19 10.34 -0.47 1.85
C ILE A 19 10.79 0.93 2.26
N VAL A 20 10.22 1.48 3.34
CA VAL A 20 10.64 2.75 3.92
C VAL A 20 10.58 2.62 5.44
N ASP A 21 11.69 2.92 6.11
CA ASP A 21 11.80 2.95 7.56
C ASP A 21 11.64 4.40 8.06
N ASP A 22 10.79 4.61 9.08
CA ASP A 22 10.54 5.90 9.74
C ASP A 22 10.25 7.10 8.81
N TRP A 23 9.23 6.98 7.95
CA TRP A 23 8.69 8.13 7.22
C TRP A 23 7.64 8.85 8.05
N ASN A 24 8.08 9.91 8.75
CA ASN A 24 7.28 10.69 9.70
C ASN A 24 6.65 9.84 10.81
N GLY A 25 7.42 8.88 11.34
CA GLY A 25 6.95 7.97 12.39
C GLY A 25 6.17 6.76 11.88
N TRP A 26 6.13 6.50 10.58
CA TRP A 26 5.53 5.30 10.00
C TRP A 26 6.57 4.46 9.27
N THR A 27 6.55 3.15 9.53
CA THR A 27 7.30 2.17 8.74
C THR A 27 6.38 1.60 7.67
N TYR A 28 6.80 1.68 6.41
CA TYR A 28 6.08 1.12 5.28
C TYR A 28 6.67 -0.22 4.89
N TRP A 29 5.77 -1.15 4.62
CA TRP A 29 6.06 -2.51 4.21
C TRP A 29 5.48 -2.75 2.82
N LYS A 30 6.23 -3.44 1.96
CA LYS A 30 5.63 -4.12 0.81
C LYS A 30 5.25 -5.53 1.24
N VAL A 31 3.99 -5.90 1.05
CA VAL A 31 3.43 -7.19 1.48
C VAL A 31 2.90 -7.95 0.26
N PRO A 32 3.22 -9.25 0.09
CA PRO A 32 2.68 -10.03 -1.01
C PRO A 32 1.16 -10.21 -0.86
N VAL A 33 0.44 -10.00 -1.95
CA VAL A 33 -1.00 -10.22 -2.04
C VAL A 33 -1.24 -11.46 -2.89
N MET A 34 -2.08 -12.36 -2.41
CA MET A 34 -2.46 -13.57 -3.15
C MET A 34 -3.71 -13.31 -3.99
N GLY A 35 -3.64 -13.60 -5.30
CA GLY A 35 -4.75 -13.39 -6.23
C GLY A 35 -4.77 -11.99 -6.86
N ALA A 36 -5.94 -11.55 -7.30
CA ALA A 36 -6.10 -10.25 -7.96
C ALA A 36 -5.79 -9.09 -7.00
N MET A 37 -5.24 -7.99 -7.53
CA MET A 37 -4.90 -6.81 -6.72
C MET A 37 -6.11 -5.93 -6.44
N THR A 38 -7.13 -6.52 -5.82
CA THR A 38 -8.32 -5.80 -5.38
C THR A 38 -8.09 -5.17 -4.00
N ASP A 39 -8.83 -4.11 -3.69
CA ASP A 39 -8.83 -3.48 -2.37
C ASP A 39 -9.16 -4.51 -1.28
N THR A 40 -10.11 -5.43 -1.55
CA THR A 40 -10.42 -6.56 -0.65
C THR A 40 -9.21 -7.46 -0.36
N ASN A 41 -8.43 -7.82 -1.38
CA ASN A 41 -7.27 -8.69 -1.19
C ASN A 41 -6.07 -7.94 -0.57
N ILE A 42 -5.94 -6.64 -0.85
CA ILE A 42 -4.97 -5.76 -0.22
C ILE A 42 -5.25 -5.66 1.29
N GLU A 43 -6.50 -5.42 1.68
CA GLU A 43 -6.91 -5.37 3.08
C GLU A 43 -6.63 -6.68 3.81
N THR A 44 -6.98 -7.80 3.17
CA THR A 44 -6.71 -9.13 3.70
C THR A 44 -5.20 -9.34 3.92
N ALA A 45 -4.36 -8.95 2.95
CA ALA A 45 -2.92 -9.12 3.07
C ALA A 45 -2.29 -8.31 4.20
N CYS A 46 -2.67 -7.04 4.37
CA CYS A 46 -2.15 -6.23 5.49
C CYS A 46 -2.64 -6.75 6.84
N SER A 47 -3.93 -7.06 6.96
CA SER A 47 -4.51 -7.56 8.21
C SER A 47 -3.98 -8.93 8.62
N ASP A 48 -3.74 -9.84 7.69
CA ASP A 48 -3.09 -11.15 7.95
C ASP A 48 -1.65 -10.98 8.45
N CYS A 49 -0.96 -9.90 8.07
CA CYS A 49 0.35 -9.52 8.63
C CYS A 49 0.27 -8.82 10.00
N GLY A 50 -0.93 -8.45 10.47
CA GLY A 50 -1.10 -7.56 11.62
C GLY A 50 -0.61 -6.13 11.37
N LEU A 51 -0.65 -5.68 10.12
CA LEU A 51 -0.29 -4.33 9.69
C LEU A 51 -1.54 -3.56 9.28
N ASP A 52 -1.45 -2.23 9.34
CA ASP A 52 -2.51 -1.34 8.87
C ASP A 52 -2.34 -1.01 7.38
N ILE A 53 -3.40 -0.55 6.73
CA ILE A 53 -3.35 -0.09 5.34
C ILE A 53 -3.20 1.43 5.34
N PRO A 54 -2.18 2.02 4.69
CA PRO A 54 -2.10 3.47 4.58
C PRO A 54 -3.19 3.99 3.64
N CYS A 55 -3.81 5.11 4.01
CA CYS A 55 -4.69 5.82 3.10
C CYS A 55 -3.96 6.33 1.83
N ALA A 56 -4.69 6.42 0.72
CA ALA A 56 -4.11 6.76 -0.59
C ALA A 56 -3.70 8.24 -0.75
N GLY A 57 -4.12 9.10 0.17
CA GLY A 57 -3.87 10.53 0.13
C GLY A 57 -4.34 11.26 1.40
N PRO A 58 -4.54 12.60 1.34
CA PRO A 58 -4.90 13.40 2.51
C PRO A 58 -6.32 13.09 3.03
N ASP A 59 -6.63 13.49 4.27
CA ASP A 59 -7.88 13.18 5.01
C ASP A 59 -9.19 13.36 4.22
N ASN A 60 -9.23 14.29 3.27
CA ASN A 60 -10.40 14.59 2.46
C ASN A 60 -10.42 13.87 1.10
N CYS A 61 -9.53 12.90 0.88
CA CYS A 61 -9.44 12.23 -0.39
C CYS A 61 -10.62 11.27 -0.61
N SER A 62 -11.19 11.29 -1.81
CA SER A 62 -12.32 10.43 -2.18
C SER A 62 -11.96 8.93 -2.25
N TYR A 63 -10.68 8.59 -2.19
CA TYR A 63 -10.18 7.20 -2.22
C TYR A 63 -9.70 6.73 -0.85
N ASN A 64 -10.02 7.49 0.20
CA ASN A 64 -9.86 7.06 1.58
C ASN A 64 -11.23 6.62 2.13
N ASP A 65 -11.21 5.76 3.14
CA ASP A 65 -12.39 5.34 3.88
C ASP A 65 -12.03 5.09 5.36
N GLU A 66 -12.91 4.43 6.10
CA GLU A 66 -12.70 4.14 7.53
C GLU A 66 -11.76 2.93 7.77
N VAL A 67 -11.36 2.20 6.73
CA VAL A 67 -10.48 1.03 6.83
C VAL A 67 -9.02 1.46 6.82
N CYS A 68 -8.67 2.43 5.99
CA CYS A 68 -7.29 2.91 5.92
C CYS A 68 -6.91 3.79 7.11
N VAL A 69 -5.62 3.77 7.45
CA VAL A 69 -5.02 4.63 8.47
C VAL A 69 -4.36 5.83 7.82
N GLN A 70 -4.69 7.02 8.33
CA GLN A 70 -4.12 8.25 7.84
C GLN A 70 -2.68 8.45 8.35
N THR A 71 -1.71 8.36 7.44
CA THR A 71 -0.29 8.63 7.76
C THR A 71 0.11 10.09 7.56
N ASN A 72 -0.62 10.83 6.72
CA ASN A 72 -0.30 12.19 6.25
C ASN A 72 1.05 12.30 5.51
N ASN A 73 1.48 11.21 4.88
CA ASN A 73 2.70 11.18 4.06
C ASN A 73 2.43 11.40 2.56
N GLU A 74 1.25 11.03 2.08
CA GLU A 74 0.80 11.33 0.72
C GLU A 74 -0.13 12.54 0.75
N ASP A 75 0.25 13.61 0.05
CA ASP A 75 -0.41 14.91 0.05
C ASP A 75 -1.34 15.11 -1.17
N SER A 76 -1.39 14.14 -2.09
CA SER A 76 -2.11 14.26 -3.36
C SER A 76 -3.27 13.29 -3.50
N CYS A 77 -4.50 13.80 -3.49
CA CYS A 77 -5.66 12.94 -3.75
C CYS A 77 -5.78 12.54 -5.22
N GLY A 78 -5.85 11.23 -5.47
CA GLY A 78 -5.93 10.67 -6.81
C GLY A 78 -4.58 10.47 -7.49
N ASN A 79 -3.48 10.76 -6.79
CA ASN A 79 -2.15 10.37 -7.22
C ASN A 79 -1.44 9.51 -6.16
N PRO A 80 -1.92 8.29 -5.89
CA PRO A 80 -1.30 7.41 -4.90
C PRO A 80 0.16 7.07 -5.23
N MET A 81 0.97 6.95 -4.18
CA MET A 81 2.40 6.65 -4.19
C MET A 81 3.30 7.73 -4.83
N GLN A 82 2.80 8.93 -5.09
CA GLN A 82 3.63 9.99 -5.70
C GLN A 82 4.71 10.48 -4.74
N ASP A 83 4.34 10.73 -3.49
CA ASP A 83 5.29 11.21 -2.49
C ASP A 83 6.25 10.08 -2.09
N MET A 84 5.76 8.83 -2.05
CA MET A 84 6.61 7.65 -1.89
C MET A 84 7.62 7.50 -3.04
N ALA A 85 7.20 7.66 -4.30
CA ALA A 85 8.09 7.61 -5.44
C ALA A 85 9.14 8.74 -5.38
N SER A 86 8.72 9.93 -4.94
CA SER A 86 9.61 11.06 -4.74
C SER A 86 10.68 10.76 -3.69
N LEU A 87 10.28 10.12 -2.58
CA LEU A 87 11.17 9.69 -1.51
C LEU A 87 12.18 8.61 -1.94
N LEU A 88 11.71 7.57 -2.65
CA LEU A 88 12.54 6.42 -3.03
C LEU A 88 13.43 6.70 -4.25
N CYS A 89 12.92 7.48 -5.21
CA CYS A 89 13.48 7.57 -6.56
C CYS A 89 13.85 9.00 -7.00
N ASN A 90 13.92 9.97 -6.08
CA ASN A 90 14.32 11.37 -6.34
C ASN A 90 13.37 12.13 -7.28
N ASP A 91 12.13 12.33 -6.83
CA ASP A 91 11.05 13.05 -7.55
C ASP A 91 10.59 12.38 -8.86
N ASP A 92 10.86 11.08 -9.02
CA ASP A 92 10.36 10.30 -10.14
C ASP A 92 8.88 9.93 -9.99
N ALA A 93 8.19 9.78 -11.12
CA ALA A 93 6.83 9.23 -11.11
C ALA A 93 6.84 7.75 -10.68
N PRO A 94 5.76 7.22 -10.08
CA PRO A 94 5.75 5.83 -9.61
C PRO A 94 5.99 4.80 -10.72
N SER A 95 5.60 5.08 -11.97
CA SER A 95 5.90 4.21 -13.12
C SER A 95 7.39 4.15 -13.51
N GLN A 96 8.18 5.14 -13.09
CA GLN A 96 9.63 5.23 -13.31
C GLN A 96 10.43 4.74 -12.09
N CYS A 97 9.81 4.68 -10.92
CA CYS A 97 10.44 4.21 -9.69
C CYS A 97 10.45 2.67 -9.63
N GLN A 98 11.61 2.06 -9.91
CA GLN A 98 11.76 0.60 -9.95
C GLN A 98 11.38 -0.08 -8.63
N ASP A 99 11.62 0.58 -7.49
CA ASP A 99 11.31 0.05 -6.17
C ASP A 99 9.79 -0.06 -5.92
N LEU A 100 8.98 0.64 -6.72
CA LEU A 100 7.51 0.59 -6.65
C LEU A 100 6.87 -0.34 -7.68
N TRP A 101 7.64 -0.93 -8.60
CA TRP A 101 7.06 -1.80 -9.60
C TRP A 101 6.43 -3.06 -8.97
N GLY A 102 5.18 -3.31 -9.35
CA GLY A 102 4.36 -4.36 -8.79
C GLY A 102 3.80 -4.04 -7.41
N ILE A 103 3.81 -2.79 -6.96
CA ILE A 103 3.16 -2.37 -5.71
C ILE A 103 1.83 -1.67 -6.03
N TYR A 104 0.78 -2.07 -5.31
CA TYR A 104 -0.58 -1.57 -5.47
C TYR A 104 -1.05 -0.90 -4.17
N GLN A 105 -1.50 0.35 -4.29
CA GLN A 105 -2.08 1.12 -3.21
C GLN A 105 -3.58 0.82 -3.12
N TYR A 106 -4.06 0.65 -1.88
CA TYR A 106 -5.48 0.57 -1.54
C TYR A 106 -6.21 1.87 -1.88
N MET A 107 -7.43 1.78 -2.42
CA MET A 107 -8.19 2.93 -2.96
C MET A 107 -9.59 3.10 -2.34
N GLY A 108 -9.81 2.58 -1.13
CA GLY A 108 -11.03 2.82 -0.35
C GLY A 108 -12.28 2.18 -0.93
N HIS A 109 -12.13 1.06 -1.65
CA HIS A 109 -13.19 0.34 -2.39
C HIS A 109 -13.94 1.20 -3.43
N ASN A 110 -13.43 2.40 -3.73
CA ASN A 110 -14.12 3.40 -4.54
C ASN A 110 -13.53 3.52 -5.95
N TRP A 111 -12.28 3.06 -6.14
CA TRP A 111 -11.64 3.08 -7.44
C TRP A 111 -11.95 1.80 -8.23
N ILE A 112 -12.50 2.00 -9.44
CA ILE A 112 -12.76 1.02 -10.51
C ILE A 112 -12.88 -0.44 -10.05
N ASN A 113 -14.12 -0.93 -9.87
CA ASN A 113 -14.43 -2.34 -9.61
C ASN A 113 -13.62 -2.96 -8.45
N ASP A 114 -13.46 -2.25 -7.34
CA ASP A 114 -12.69 -2.74 -6.18
C ASP A 114 -11.18 -2.90 -6.45
N SER A 115 -10.61 -2.14 -7.40
CA SER A 115 -9.19 -2.30 -7.74
C SER A 115 -8.31 -1.46 -6.83
N GLY A 116 -7.16 -2.00 -6.44
CA GLY A 116 -6.02 -1.17 -6.02
C GLY A 116 -5.35 -0.51 -7.24
N CYS A 117 -4.68 0.60 -7.01
CA CYS A 117 -3.97 1.38 -8.03
C CYS A 117 -2.47 1.05 -8.01
N GLY A 118 -1.96 0.42 -9.08
CA GLY A 118 -0.60 -0.11 -9.14
C GLY A 118 0.42 0.74 -9.90
N ALA A 119 1.66 0.69 -9.45
CA ALA A 119 2.83 1.08 -10.23
C ALA A 119 3.42 -0.16 -10.92
N GLU A 120 3.57 -0.10 -12.24
CA GLU A 120 4.20 -1.10 -13.08
C GLU A 120 5.25 -0.41 -13.95
N GLN A 121 6.15 -1.18 -14.56
CA GLN A 121 7.15 -0.59 -15.46
C GLN A 121 6.48 0.22 -16.58
N ASN A 122 6.73 1.54 -16.60
CA ASN A 122 6.14 2.50 -17.55
C ASN A 122 4.60 2.59 -17.53
N SER A 123 3.94 2.10 -16.50
CA SER A 123 2.49 2.24 -16.35
C SER A 123 2.15 2.57 -14.90
N TRP A 124 1.41 3.64 -14.69
CA TRP A 124 0.96 4.02 -13.35
C TRP A 124 -0.55 4.17 -13.29
N CYS A 125 -1.05 3.79 -12.13
CA CYS A 125 -2.41 3.42 -11.85
C CYS A 125 -2.92 2.29 -12.76
N SER A 126 -2.13 1.20 -12.80
CA SER A 126 -2.57 -0.07 -13.36
C SER A 126 -3.76 -0.58 -12.55
N VAL A 127 -4.82 -0.98 -13.26
CA VAL A 127 -6.05 -1.50 -12.65
C VAL A 127 -5.76 -2.86 -12.01
N GLY A 128 -5.82 -2.92 -10.68
CA GLY A 128 -5.45 -4.10 -9.91
C GLY A 128 -6.21 -5.38 -10.25
N ASN A 129 -7.47 -5.31 -10.70
CA ASN A 129 -8.19 -6.49 -11.18
C ASN A 129 -7.54 -7.20 -12.39
N ASN A 130 -6.67 -6.54 -13.15
CA ASN A 130 -5.97 -7.13 -14.28
C ASN A 130 -4.60 -7.72 -13.90
N GLN A 131 -4.27 -7.69 -12.61
CA GLN A 131 -2.94 -7.94 -12.08
C GLN A 131 -3.08 -8.90 -10.91
N VAL A 132 -2.16 -9.84 -10.80
CA VAL A 132 -2.25 -10.94 -9.84
C VAL A 132 -0.91 -11.20 -9.19
N ASP A 133 -0.94 -11.63 -7.93
CA ASP A 133 0.24 -12.06 -7.17
C ASP A 133 1.34 -10.99 -7.19
N ARG A 134 0.96 -9.77 -6.77
CA ARG A 134 1.82 -8.58 -6.64
C ARG A 134 1.94 -8.19 -5.18
N PHE A 135 2.44 -6.99 -4.91
CA PHE A 135 2.61 -6.47 -3.57
C PHE A 135 1.67 -5.30 -3.30
N THR A 136 1.43 -5.02 -2.02
CA THR A 136 0.73 -3.82 -1.55
C THR A 136 1.52 -3.09 -0.49
N LEU A 137 1.17 -1.82 -0.24
CA LEU A 137 1.70 -1.04 0.87
C LEU A 137 0.88 -1.30 2.13
N CYS A 138 1.58 -1.66 3.20
CA CYS A 138 1.04 -1.71 4.56
C CYS A 138 1.93 -0.86 5.47
N VAL A 139 1.43 -0.49 6.65
CA VAL A 139 2.16 0.37 7.61
C VAL A 139 2.06 -0.13 9.04
N THR A 140 3.04 0.29 9.84
CA THR A 140 2.99 0.30 11.31
C THR A 140 3.58 1.62 11.81
N GLN A 141 3.14 2.05 12.99
CA GLN A 141 3.72 3.17 13.74
C GLN A 141 4.72 2.66 14.79
#